data_AF-A0A3C0GV32-F1
#
_entry.id   AF-A0A3C0GV32-F1
#
_cell.length_a   1.000
_cell.length_b   1.000
_cell.length_c   1.000
_cell.angle_alpha   90.00
_cell.angle_beta   90.00
_cell.angle_gamma   90.00
#
_symmetry.space_group_name_H-M   'P 1'
#
loop_
_entity.id
_entity.type
_entity.pdbx_description
1 polymer ?
#
loop_
_entity_poly.entity_id
_entity_poly.type
_entity_poly.pdbx_seq_one_letter_code
_entity_poly.pdbx_strand_id
1 'polypeptide(L)'
;MVGPVPNHGSPDMMVLEGASALSPFRRERLESRLQSLAADLRITGAWHVYFIQTEGDAAPDPAILSRILEAQPELAGREDGAVSRFVVPRLGTLSPWSSKATELVRGAGQPIRRVERGLRIDLAGWPADAAAQDAVIRALHDPMTQSVLAETAQAQALFSAPARGELERIALDDLEAANRRLGLAMAQDEIDYLRQRFGELGRTPSDVELMMFAQANSE
;
A
#
# COMPACT_ATOMS: atom_id res chain seq x y z
N MET A 1 -24.45 -2.23 23.76
CA MET A 1 -23.50 -1.12 23.53
C MET A 1 -22.23 -1.74 23.01
N VAL A 2 -21.92 -1.55 21.73
CA VAL A 2 -20.62 -1.96 21.17
C VAL A 2 -19.59 -0.98 21.74
N GLY A 3 -18.53 -1.50 22.38
CA GLY A 3 -17.47 -0.67 22.96
C GLY A 3 -16.74 0.16 21.90
N PRO A 4 -15.94 1.16 22.31
CA PRO A 4 -15.14 1.93 21.37
C PRO A 4 -14.24 1.00 20.55
N VAL A 5 -14.23 1.18 19.23
CA VAL A 5 -13.33 0.43 18.34
C VAL A 5 -11.90 0.84 18.68
N PRO A 6 -10.97 -0.11 18.88
CA PRO A 6 -9.59 0.21 19.18
C PRO A 6 -8.94 0.97 18.01
N ASN A 7 -8.42 2.17 18.32
CA ASN A 7 -7.73 3.02 17.35
C ASN A 7 -6.30 2.56 17.01
N HIS A 8 -5.83 1.43 17.55
CA HIS A 8 -4.54 0.78 17.25
C HIS A 8 -3.34 1.73 16.98
N GLY A 9 -3.26 2.86 17.70
CA GLY A 9 -2.17 3.84 17.58
C GLY A 9 -2.39 5.02 16.62
N SER A 10 -3.57 5.20 16.00
CA SER A 10 -3.91 6.36 15.17
C SER A 10 -5.34 6.85 15.40
N PRO A 11 -5.56 8.15 15.70
CA PRO A 11 -6.90 8.67 16.01
C PRO A 11 -7.88 8.58 14.82
N ASP A 12 -7.38 8.53 13.59
CA ASP A 12 -8.17 8.62 12.35
C ASP A 12 -8.28 7.28 11.59
N MET A 13 -7.91 6.16 12.23
CA MET A 13 -7.91 4.84 11.60
C MET A 13 -8.53 3.77 12.51
N MET A 14 -9.52 3.07 11.97
CA MET A 14 -10.12 1.88 12.58
C MET A 14 -9.58 0.62 11.89
N VAL A 15 -9.49 -0.47 12.66
CA VAL A 15 -9.11 -1.79 12.15
C VAL A 15 -10.20 -2.80 12.50
N LEU A 16 -10.62 -3.58 11.51
CA LEU A 16 -11.56 -4.69 11.70
C LEU A 16 -10.93 -5.99 11.18
N GLU A 17 -11.18 -7.11 11.85
CA GLU A 17 -10.78 -8.44 11.40
C GLU A 17 -11.91 -9.11 10.63
N GLY A 18 -11.60 -9.64 9.47
CA GLY A 18 -12.53 -10.40 8.64
C GLY A 18 -12.42 -11.90 8.82
N ALA A 19 -12.99 -12.63 7.87
CA ALA A 19 -12.87 -14.08 7.81
C ALA A 19 -11.43 -14.58 7.65
N SER A 20 -11.23 -15.87 7.96
CA SER A 20 -9.99 -16.59 7.68
C SER A 20 -9.64 -16.50 6.19
N ALA A 21 -8.41 -16.10 5.87
CA ALA A 21 -8.02 -15.67 4.52
C ALA A 21 -7.24 -16.73 3.70
N LEU A 22 -6.77 -17.79 4.34
CA LEU A 22 -6.02 -18.86 3.69
C LEU A 22 -6.81 -20.16 3.71
N SER A 23 -7.07 -20.72 2.53
CA SER A 23 -7.56 -22.10 2.43
C SER A 23 -6.51 -23.07 2.96
N PRO A 24 -6.89 -24.29 3.41
CA PRO A 24 -5.96 -25.27 3.96
C PRO A 24 -4.74 -25.50 3.07
N PHE A 25 -4.98 -25.74 1.77
CA PHE A 25 -3.93 -25.92 0.77
C PHE A 25 -2.98 -24.72 0.62
N ARG A 26 -3.51 -23.49 0.62
CA ARG A 26 -2.68 -22.27 0.52
C ARG A 26 -1.85 -22.05 1.78
N ARG A 27 -2.43 -22.34 2.95
CA ARG A 27 -1.72 -22.29 4.24
C ARG A 27 -0.57 -23.29 4.27
N GLU A 28 -0.83 -24.56 3.95
CA GLU A 28 0.20 -25.62 3.91
C GLU A 28 1.34 -25.28 2.94
N ARG A 29 1.01 -24.80 1.74
CA ARG A 29 2.01 -24.40 0.74
C ARG A 29 2.88 -23.23 1.23
N LEU A 30 2.27 -22.22 1.85
CA LEU A 30 3.00 -21.09 2.40
C LEU A 30 3.88 -21.55 3.56
N GLU A 31 3.33 -22.31 4.51
CA GLU A 31 4.05 -22.83 5.67
C GLU A 31 5.25 -23.68 5.26
N SER A 32 5.09 -24.61 4.30
CA SER A 32 6.20 -25.41 3.77
C SER A 32 7.32 -24.55 3.17
N ARG A 33 6.96 -23.47 2.46
CA ARG A 33 7.94 -22.50 1.93
C ARG A 33 8.63 -21.72 3.04
N LEU A 34 7.93 -21.38 4.12
CA LEU A 34 8.53 -20.70 5.28
C LEU A 34 9.47 -21.61 6.05
N GLN A 35 9.11 -22.89 6.21
CA GLN A 35 9.91 -23.89 6.92
C GLN A 35 11.23 -24.23 6.22
N SER A 36 11.31 -24.08 4.89
CA SER A 36 12.59 -24.22 4.18
C SER A 36 13.56 -23.05 4.45
N LEU A 37 13.07 -21.92 4.97
CA LEU A 37 13.87 -20.77 5.39
C LEU A 37 14.19 -20.83 6.89
N ALA A 38 13.24 -21.25 7.72
CA ALA A 38 13.44 -21.52 9.13
C ALA A 38 12.52 -22.64 9.62
N ALA A 39 13.11 -23.76 10.03
CA ALA A 39 12.40 -25.03 10.26
C ALA A 39 11.27 -24.95 11.30
N ASP A 40 11.40 -24.08 12.30
CA ASP A 40 10.42 -23.97 13.39
C ASP A 40 9.22 -23.08 13.05
N LEU A 41 9.21 -22.43 11.88
CA LEU A 41 8.12 -21.53 11.48
C LEU A 41 6.81 -22.28 11.26
N ARG A 42 5.75 -21.74 11.86
CA ARG A 42 4.38 -22.24 11.70
C ARG A 42 3.40 -21.07 11.60
N ILE A 43 2.42 -21.20 10.73
CA ILE A 43 1.31 -20.24 10.62
C ILE A 43 0.28 -20.64 11.68
N THR A 44 0.09 -19.80 12.69
CA THR A 44 -0.88 -20.04 13.78
C THR A 44 -2.23 -19.43 13.48
N GLY A 45 -2.29 -18.44 12.59
CA GLY A 45 -3.53 -17.83 12.14
C GLY A 45 -3.36 -16.95 10.91
N ALA A 46 -4.43 -16.77 10.15
CA ALA A 46 -4.45 -15.89 8.99
C ALA A 46 -5.84 -15.34 8.70
N TRP A 47 -5.99 -14.02 8.74
CA TRP A 47 -7.29 -13.35 8.59
C TRP A 47 -7.21 -12.19 7.62
N HIS A 48 -8.31 -11.94 6.91
CA HIS A 48 -8.48 -10.66 6.28
C HIS A 48 -8.50 -9.57 7.35
N VAL A 49 -7.91 -8.43 7.07
CA VAL A 49 -7.98 -7.28 7.96
C VAL A 49 -8.36 -6.06 7.13
N TYR A 50 -9.17 -5.18 7.70
CA TYR A 50 -9.68 -3.99 7.03
C TYR A 50 -9.20 -2.76 7.78
N PHE A 51 -8.52 -1.88 7.07
CA PHE A 51 -8.07 -0.59 7.57
C PHE A 51 -9.02 0.47 7.04
N ILE A 52 -9.60 1.26 7.92
CA ILE A 52 -10.64 2.24 7.58
C ILE A 52 -10.19 3.60 8.06
N GLN A 53 -9.98 4.54 7.13
CA GLN A 53 -9.72 5.93 7.44
C GLN A 53 -11.04 6.69 7.62
N THR A 54 -11.22 7.31 8.77
CA THR A 54 -12.43 8.08 9.09
C THR A 54 -12.42 9.46 8.42
N GLU A 55 -13.59 10.06 8.28
CA GLU A 55 -13.74 11.43 7.79
C GLU A 55 -13.75 12.43 8.95
N GLY A 56 -12.57 12.97 9.29
CA GLY A 56 -12.42 13.87 10.43
C GLY A 56 -12.77 13.20 11.75
N ASP A 57 -13.41 13.95 12.65
CA ASP A 57 -13.81 13.45 13.99
C ASP A 57 -15.10 12.60 13.97
N ALA A 58 -15.71 12.39 12.80
CA ALA A 58 -16.94 11.62 12.70
C ALA A 58 -16.67 10.12 12.89
N ALA A 59 -17.39 9.52 13.84
CA ALA A 59 -17.29 8.09 14.12
C ALA A 59 -18.25 7.30 13.22
N PRO A 60 -17.75 6.42 12.33
CA PRO A 60 -18.62 5.51 11.61
C PRO A 60 -19.17 4.43 12.54
N ASP A 61 -20.34 3.88 12.20
CA ASP A 61 -21.03 2.86 12.98
C ASP A 61 -20.34 1.49 12.80
N PRO A 62 -19.68 0.95 13.86
CA PRO A 62 -18.96 -0.32 13.77
C PRO A 62 -19.86 -1.49 13.38
N ALA A 63 -21.15 -1.47 13.74
CA ALA A 63 -22.08 -2.55 13.41
C ALA A 63 -22.41 -2.57 11.91
N ILE A 64 -22.56 -1.38 11.30
CA ILE A 64 -22.78 -1.27 9.85
C ILE A 64 -21.51 -1.68 9.09
N LEU A 65 -20.34 -1.20 9.52
CA LEU A 65 -19.06 -1.59 8.91
C LEU A 65 -18.82 -3.10 9.00
N SER A 66 -19.05 -3.70 10.17
CA SER A 66 -18.94 -5.14 10.40
C SER A 66 -19.85 -5.94 9.48
N ARG A 67 -21.09 -5.46 9.26
CA ARG A 67 -22.04 -6.10 8.35
C ARG A 67 -21.63 -6.00 6.88
N ILE A 68 -21.12 -4.85 6.43
CA ILE A 68 -20.73 -4.64 5.02
C ILE A 68 -19.44 -5.40 4.69
N LEU A 69 -18.47 -5.40 5.61
CA LEU A 69 -17.14 -5.98 5.41
C LEU A 69 -17.05 -7.44 5.86
N GLU A 70 -18.14 -7.98 6.40
CA GLU A 70 -18.18 -9.32 7.03
C GLU A 70 -17.02 -9.47 8.04
N ALA A 71 -16.95 -8.50 8.95
CA ALA A 71 -15.82 -8.28 9.84
C ALA A 71 -16.27 -8.05 11.29
N GLN A 72 -15.33 -8.03 12.22
CA GLN A 72 -15.53 -7.75 13.63
C GLN A 72 -14.46 -6.80 14.19
N PRO A 73 -14.77 -5.98 15.20
CA PRO A 73 -13.80 -5.06 15.81
C PRO A 73 -12.73 -5.74 16.65
N GLU A 74 -13.03 -6.92 17.18
CA GLU A 74 -12.11 -7.66 18.05
C GLU A 74 -11.19 -8.55 17.21
N LEU A 75 -9.88 -8.32 17.33
CA LEU A 75 -8.88 -9.14 16.69
C LEU A 75 -8.73 -10.47 17.45
N ALA A 76 -8.62 -11.58 16.71
CA ALA A 76 -8.34 -12.88 17.30
C ALA A 76 -7.05 -12.84 18.14
N GLY A 77 -7.12 -13.48 19.31
CA GLY A 77 -5.98 -13.63 20.21
C GLY A 77 -4.81 -14.30 19.50
N ARG A 78 -3.60 -13.81 19.79
CA ARG A 78 -2.35 -14.34 19.25
C ARG A 78 -1.75 -15.35 20.22
N GLU A 79 -1.23 -16.46 19.70
CA GLU A 79 -0.48 -17.45 20.50
C GLU A 79 0.77 -16.82 21.16
N ASP A 80 1.12 -17.30 22.36
CA ASP A 80 2.30 -16.82 23.09
C ASP A 80 3.58 -17.03 22.27
N GLY A 81 4.40 -15.98 22.18
CA GLY A 81 5.64 -15.99 21.40
C GLY A 81 5.44 -15.91 19.87
N ALA A 82 4.20 -15.93 19.37
CA ALA A 82 3.95 -15.67 17.95
C ALA A 82 4.06 -14.19 17.62
N VAL A 83 4.42 -13.89 16.37
CA VAL A 83 4.48 -12.52 15.83
C VAL A 83 3.44 -12.35 14.74
N SER A 84 2.88 -11.14 14.62
CA SER A 84 1.96 -10.80 13.53
C SER A 84 2.70 -10.06 12.43
N ARG A 85 2.35 -10.35 11.18
CA ARG A 85 2.75 -9.59 9.99
C ARG A 85 1.52 -9.26 9.17
N PHE A 86 1.44 -8.02 8.70
CA PHE A 86 0.32 -7.53 7.91
C PHE A 86 0.78 -7.32 6.48
N VAL A 87 0.30 -8.16 5.57
CA VAL A 87 0.51 -8.01 4.14
C VAL A 87 -0.58 -7.09 3.60
N VAL A 88 -0.17 -5.95 3.07
CA VAL A 88 -1.07 -4.89 2.57
C VAL A 88 -0.70 -4.55 1.13
N PRO A 89 -1.57 -3.86 0.36
CA PRO A 89 -1.19 -3.29 -0.92
C PRO A 89 0.05 -2.41 -0.77
N ARG A 90 0.85 -2.33 -1.84
CA ARG A 90 2.09 -1.55 -1.82
C ARG A 90 1.81 -0.12 -1.37
N LEU A 91 2.58 0.35 -0.39
CA LEU A 91 2.40 1.70 0.14
C LEU A 91 2.53 2.74 -0.99
N GLY A 92 1.65 3.74 -0.99
CA GLY A 92 1.51 4.71 -2.07
C GLY A 92 0.62 4.27 -3.23
N THR A 93 0.03 3.07 -3.17
CA THR A 93 -0.96 2.61 -4.15
C THR A 93 -2.38 2.58 -3.58
N LEU A 94 -3.37 2.51 -4.46
CA LEU A 94 -4.77 2.30 -4.14
C LEU A 94 -5.22 0.99 -4.78
N SER A 95 -5.69 0.02 -3.98
CA SER A 95 -6.16 -1.24 -4.55
C SER A 95 -7.51 -1.05 -5.27
N PRO A 96 -7.81 -1.81 -6.34
CA PRO A 96 -9.13 -1.80 -6.96
C PRO A 96 -10.26 -2.19 -5.98
N TRP A 97 -9.94 -3.07 -5.01
CA TRP A 97 -10.85 -3.45 -3.94
C TRP A 97 -11.19 -2.25 -3.06
N SER A 98 -10.19 -1.43 -2.70
CA SER A 98 -10.37 -0.22 -1.88
C SER A 98 -11.35 0.75 -2.51
N SER A 99 -11.22 1.01 -3.81
CA SER A 99 -12.14 1.91 -4.53
C SER A 99 -13.59 1.45 -4.41
N LYS A 100 -13.86 0.17 -4.67
CA LYS A 100 -15.24 -0.36 -4.62
C LYS A 100 -15.77 -0.47 -3.19
N ALA A 101 -14.95 -0.93 -2.24
CA ALA A 101 -15.35 -1.05 -0.84
C ALA A 101 -15.66 0.33 -0.24
N THR A 102 -14.85 1.34 -0.55
CA THR A 102 -15.07 2.71 -0.11
C THR A 102 -16.39 3.26 -0.67
N GLU A 103 -16.68 3.05 -1.95
CA GLU A 103 -17.95 3.46 -2.57
C GLU A 103 -19.16 2.82 -1.86
N LEU A 104 -19.11 1.51 -1.58
CA LEU A 104 -20.19 0.80 -0.91
C LEU A 104 -20.41 1.29 0.53
N VAL A 105 -19.33 1.45 1.30
CA VAL A 105 -19.42 1.87 2.70
C VAL A 105 -19.89 3.32 2.80
N ARG A 106 -19.43 4.22 1.92
CA ARG A 106 -19.96 5.60 1.83
C ARG A 106 -21.40 5.62 1.35
N GLY A 107 -21.78 4.76 0.40
CA GLY A 107 -23.16 4.59 -0.06
C GLY A 107 -24.13 4.13 1.04
N ALA A 108 -23.60 3.45 2.07
CA ALA A 108 -24.33 3.10 3.29
C ALA A 108 -24.33 4.22 4.36
N GLY A 109 -23.94 5.45 3.99
CA GLY A 109 -23.98 6.64 4.84
C GLY A 109 -22.88 6.70 5.90
N GLN A 110 -21.82 5.90 5.78
CA GLN A 110 -20.73 5.89 6.76
C GLN A 110 -19.70 7.01 6.49
N PRO A 111 -19.31 7.79 7.51
CA PRO A 111 -18.37 8.91 7.39
C PRO A 111 -16.92 8.43 7.33
N ILE A 112 -16.56 7.82 6.20
CA ILE A 112 -15.21 7.33 5.93
C ILE A 112 -14.60 8.01 4.70
N ARG A 113 -13.28 8.15 4.71
CA ARG A 113 -12.52 8.57 3.52
C ARG A 113 -12.18 7.38 2.65
N ARG A 114 -11.76 6.27 3.27
CA ARG A 114 -11.27 5.11 2.52
C ARG A 114 -11.26 3.84 3.36
N VAL A 115 -11.51 2.70 2.72
CA VAL A 115 -11.28 1.36 3.27
C VAL A 115 -10.21 0.65 2.45
N GLU A 116 -9.27 -0.01 3.09
CA GLU A 116 -8.30 -0.89 2.43
C GLU A 116 -8.29 -2.28 3.09
N ARG A 117 -8.02 -3.32 2.30
CA ARG A 117 -7.94 -4.70 2.77
C ARG A 117 -6.50 -5.19 2.79
N GLY A 118 -6.09 -5.76 3.92
CA GLY A 118 -4.86 -6.51 4.08
C GLY A 118 -5.10 -7.96 4.51
N LEU A 119 -4.00 -8.62 4.84
CA LEU A 119 -3.93 -9.97 5.38
C LEU A 119 -3.04 -9.94 6.63
N ARG A 120 -3.60 -10.30 7.79
CA ARG A 120 -2.81 -10.60 8.99
C ARG A 120 -2.38 -12.06 8.92
N ILE A 121 -1.10 -12.33 9.17
CA ILE A 121 -0.55 -13.67 9.33
C ILE A 121 0.17 -13.71 10.67
N ASP A 122 -0.25 -14.62 11.54
CA ASP A 122 0.42 -14.89 12.81
C ASP A 122 1.36 -16.08 12.66
N LEU A 123 2.59 -15.91 13.14
CA LEU A 123 3.71 -16.82 12.92
C LEU A 123 4.37 -17.17 14.25
N ALA A 124 4.38 -18.46 14.60
CA ALA A 124 5.19 -19.00 15.69
C ALA A 124 6.57 -19.43 15.16
N GLY A 125 7.57 -19.48 16.04
CA GLY A 125 8.94 -19.85 15.65
C GLY A 125 9.67 -18.76 14.85
N TRP A 126 9.36 -17.49 15.12
CA TRP A 126 10.00 -16.37 14.42
C TRP A 126 11.53 -16.41 14.58
N PRO A 127 12.32 -16.32 13.50
CA PRO A 127 13.78 -16.43 13.59
C PRO A 127 14.39 -15.31 14.43
N ALA A 128 15.45 -15.62 15.19
CA ALA A 128 16.21 -14.62 15.93
C ALA A 128 17.16 -13.81 15.03
N ASP A 129 17.67 -14.42 13.96
CA ASP A 129 18.59 -13.81 13.01
C ASP A 129 17.89 -12.87 12.01
N ALA A 130 18.44 -11.68 11.79
CA ALA A 130 17.84 -10.65 10.94
C ALA A 130 17.80 -11.06 9.45
N ALA A 131 18.81 -11.77 8.94
CA ALA A 131 18.83 -12.20 7.54
C ALA A 131 17.75 -13.25 7.27
N ALA A 132 17.54 -14.17 8.21
CA ALA A 132 16.44 -15.12 8.17
C ALA A 132 15.07 -14.43 8.25
N GLN A 133 14.91 -13.43 9.12
CA GLN A 133 13.68 -12.62 9.19
C GLN A 133 13.37 -11.93 7.86
N ASP A 134 14.37 -11.32 7.21
CA ASP A 134 14.21 -10.67 5.91
C ASP A 134 13.78 -11.66 4.82
N ALA A 135 14.39 -12.85 4.79
CA ALA A 135 14.02 -13.90 3.84
C ALA A 135 12.56 -14.34 4.03
N VAL A 136 12.13 -14.50 5.28
CA VAL A 136 10.75 -14.84 5.64
C VAL A 136 9.79 -13.74 5.18
N ILE A 137 10.08 -12.46 5.48
CA ILE A 137 9.25 -11.33 5.07
C ILE A 137 9.07 -11.28 3.55
N ARG A 138 10.15 -11.48 2.78
CA ARG A 138 10.10 -11.55 1.31
C ARG A 138 9.26 -12.73 0.81
N ALA A 139 9.14 -13.81 1.56
CA ALA A 139 8.32 -14.96 1.19
C ALA A 139 6.82 -14.76 1.46
N LEU A 140 6.43 -13.84 2.34
CA LEU A 140 5.04 -13.59 2.72
C LEU A 140 4.22 -12.78 1.68
N HIS A 141 4.88 -12.09 0.76
CA HIS A 141 4.22 -11.11 -0.11
C HIS A 141 4.84 -11.06 -1.50
N ASP A 142 4.11 -10.44 -2.43
CA ASP A 142 4.63 -10.03 -3.74
C ASP A 142 5.28 -8.64 -3.62
N PRO A 143 6.59 -8.49 -3.85
CA PRO A 143 7.29 -7.21 -3.63
C PRO A 143 6.93 -6.13 -4.66
N MET A 144 6.31 -6.49 -5.79
CA MET A 144 5.90 -5.53 -6.81
C MET A 144 4.60 -4.83 -6.43
N THR A 145 3.71 -5.55 -5.72
CA THR A 145 2.31 -5.14 -5.50
C THR A 145 1.92 -5.02 -4.03
N GLN A 146 2.73 -5.52 -3.10
CA GLN A 146 2.40 -5.57 -1.68
C GLN A 146 3.53 -4.99 -0.81
N SER A 147 3.21 -4.75 0.45
CA SER A 147 4.15 -4.37 1.52
C SER A 147 3.82 -5.16 2.78
N VAL A 148 4.82 -5.34 3.65
CA VAL A 148 4.65 -6.05 4.92
C VAL A 148 4.87 -5.07 6.08
N LEU A 149 3.92 -5.03 6.99
CA LEU A 149 3.97 -4.24 8.21
C LEU A 149 4.13 -5.17 9.41
N ALA A 150 4.89 -4.71 10.42
CA ALA A 150 5.06 -5.43 11.68
C ALA A 150 3.87 -5.17 12.62
N GLU A 151 3.27 -3.98 12.55
CA GLU A 151 2.22 -3.53 13.45
C GLU A 151 1.07 -2.87 12.70
N THR A 152 -0.13 -2.94 13.27
CA THR A 152 -1.31 -2.29 12.71
C THR A 152 -1.17 -0.77 12.62
N ALA A 153 -0.48 -0.13 13.57
CA ALA A 153 -0.26 1.33 13.57
C ALA A 153 0.45 1.82 12.30
N GLN A 154 1.36 1.01 11.73
CA GLN A 154 2.08 1.35 10.50
C GLN A 154 1.17 1.42 9.27
N ALA A 155 -0.04 0.84 9.34
CA ALA A 155 -1.01 0.86 8.26
C ALA A 155 -1.57 2.26 7.97
N GLN A 156 -1.33 3.24 8.84
CA GLN A 156 -1.58 4.65 8.54
C GLN A 156 -0.87 5.09 7.25
N ALA A 157 0.28 4.50 6.94
CA ALA A 157 1.02 4.76 5.70
C ALA A 157 0.22 4.41 4.44
N LEU A 158 -0.77 3.51 4.52
CA LEU A 158 -1.66 3.25 3.40
C LEU A 158 -2.35 4.54 2.97
N PHE A 159 -2.81 5.35 3.92
CA PHE A 159 -3.61 6.56 3.70
C PHE A 159 -2.80 7.83 3.52
N SER A 160 -1.47 7.72 3.50
CA SER A 160 -0.59 8.86 3.29
C SER A 160 -0.66 9.29 1.83
N ALA A 161 -1.16 10.49 1.59
CA ALA A 161 -1.05 11.15 0.31
C ALA A 161 0.23 12.01 0.30
N PRO A 162 1.15 11.83 -0.67
CA PRO A 162 2.26 12.76 -0.81
C PRO A 162 1.71 14.16 -1.12
N ALA A 163 2.45 15.18 -0.70
CA ALA A 163 2.15 16.55 -1.11
C ALA A 163 2.14 16.65 -2.64
N ARG A 164 1.32 17.56 -3.17
CA ARG A 164 1.33 17.86 -4.61
C ARG A 164 2.74 18.30 -4.98
N GLY A 165 3.32 17.65 -5.98
CA GLY A 165 4.60 18.09 -6.56
C GLY A 165 4.45 19.47 -7.20
N GLU A 166 5.50 20.27 -7.10
CA GLU A 166 5.57 21.53 -7.83
C GLU A 166 5.97 21.27 -9.28
N LEU A 167 5.49 22.14 -10.18
CA LEU A 167 5.85 22.08 -11.59
C LEU A 167 7.32 22.50 -11.76
N GLU A 168 8.16 21.61 -12.27
CA GLU A 168 9.56 21.92 -12.53
C GLU A 168 9.71 22.64 -13.88
N ARG A 169 10.49 23.74 -13.90
CA ARG A 169 10.90 24.42 -15.14
C ARG A 169 12.34 24.05 -15.47
N ILE A 170 12.57 23.59 -16.69
CA ILE A 170 13.86 23.03 -17.12
C ILE A 170 14.53 24.00 -18.09
N ALA A 171 15.74 24.44 -17.76
CA ALA A 171 16.52 25.31 -18.62
C ALA A 171 16.85 24.61 -19.95
N LEU A 172 16.96 25.37 -21.04
CA LEU A 172 17.25 24.82 -22.37
C LEU A 172 18.64 24.16 -22.47
N ASP A 173 19.56 24.60 -21.62
CA ASP A 173 20.91 24.03 -21.52
C ASP A 173 20.95 22.73 -20.68
N ASP A 174 19.87 22.44 -19.94
CA ASP A 174 19.76 21.29 -19.03
C ASP A 174 18.92 20.14 -19.62
N LEU A 175 18.49 20.23 -20.88
CA LEU A 175 17.59 19.24 -21.49
C LEU A 175 18.18 17.83 -21.51
N GLU A 176 19.49 17.68 -21.77
CA GLU A 176 20.18 16.39 -21.72
C GLU A 176 20.21 15.79 -20.30
N ALA A 177 20.39 16.65 -19.29
CA ALA A 177 20.38 16.23 -17.90
C ALA A 177 18.97 15.82 -17.46
N ALA A 178 17.96 16.59 -17.87
CA ALA A 178 16.55 16.28 -17.64
C ALA A 178 16.14 14.98 -18.34
N ASN A 179 16.55 14.74 -19.59
CA ASN A 179 16.28 13.51 -20.33
C ASN A 179 16.73 12.27 -19.54
N ARG A 180 17.96 12.28 -19.00
CA ARG A 180 18.49 11.18 -18.18
C ARG A 180 17.76 11.03 -16.85
N ARG A 181 17.55 12.14 -16.13
CA ARG A 181 16.97 12.13 -14.78
C ARG A 181 15.50 11.68 -14.79
N LEU A 182 14.73 12.16 -15.78
CA LEU A 182 13.31 11.85 -15.92
C LEU A 182 13.05 10.58 -16.73
N GLY A 183 14.10 9.98 -17.30
CA GLY A 183 13.99 8.76 -18.10
C GLY A 183 13.16 8.95 -19.37
N LEU A 184 13.30 10.10 -20.03
CA LEU A 184 12.47 10.47 -21.19
C LEU A 184 12.86 9.70 -22.46
N ALA A 185 14.04 9.09 -22.48
CA ALA A 185 14.54 8.28 -23.60
C ALA A 185 14.57 9.02 -24.95
N MET A 186 14.67 10.35 -24.93
CA MET A 186 14.72 11.17 -26.16
C MET A 186 16.07 11.03 -26.85
N ALA A 187 16.04 10.96 -28.18
CA ALA A 187 17.21 11.03 -29.04
C ALA A 187 17.75 12.48 -29.12
N GLN A 188 18.99 12.65 -29.62
CA GLN A 188 19.63 13.96 -29.64
C GLN A 188 18.91 14.96 -30.56
N ASP A 189 18.39 14.51 -31.69
CA ASP A 189 17.60 15.32 -32.63
C ASP A 189 16.27 15.79 -32.02
N GLU A 190 15.63 14.97 -31.20
CA GLU A 190 14.44 15.35 -30.43
C GLU A 190 14.75 16.43 -29.37
N ILE A 191 15.88 16.28 -28.67
CA ILE A 191 16.36 17.28 -27.71
C ILE A 191 16.65 18.61 -28.42
N ASP A 192 17.35 18.55 -29.55
CA ASP A 192 17.70 19.73 -30.33
C ASP A 192 16.45 20.43 -30.89
N TYR A 193 15.46 19.65 -31.35
CA TYR A 193 14.15 20.15 -31.75
C TYR A 193 13.45 20.91 -30.61
N LEU A 194 13.39 20.32 -29.41
CA LEU A 194 12.78 20.96 -28.25
C LEU A 194 13.52 22.25 -27.87
N ARG A 195 14.85 22.24 -27.88
CA ARG A 195 15.68 23.42 -27.62
C ARG A 195 15.33 24.56 -28.57
N GLN A 196 15.25 24.26 -29.88
CA GLN A 196 14.88 25.25 -30.88
C GLN A 196 13.48 25.80 -30.62
N ARG A 197 12.47 24.95 -30.43
CA ARG A 197 11.07 25.37 -30.29
C ARG A 197 10.83 26.19 -29.04
N PHE A 198 11.38 25.77 -27.90
CA PHE A 198 11.23 26.55 -26.66
C PHE A 198 12.07 27.84 -26.67
N GLY A 199 13.19 27.86 -27.39
CA GLY A 199 13.93 29.07 -27.71
C GLY A 199 13.10 30.09 -28.51
N GLU A 200 12.45 29.64 -29.58
CA GLU A 200 11.53 30.47 -30.40
C GLU A 200 10.34 31.01 -29.59
N LEU A 201 9.83 30.21 -28.65
CA LEU A 201 8.73 30.60 -27.76
C LEU A 201 9.15 31.55 -26.63
N GLY A 202 10.44 31.74 -26.40
CA GLY A 202 10.96 32.62 -25.34
C GLY A 202 10.64 32.16 -23.93
N ARG A 203 10.48 30.84 -23.70
CA ARG A 203 10.21 30.27 -22.37
C ARG A 203 10.85 28.91 -22.19
N THR A 204 11.11 28.54 -20.95
CA THR A 204 11.57 27.20 -20.59
C THR A 204 10.41 26.20 -20.57
N PRO A 205 10.61 24.96 -21.05
CA PRO A 205 9.63 23.89 -20.88
C PRO A 205 9.42 23.54 -19.41
N SER A 206 8.25 22.98 -19.09
CA SER A 206 8.10 22.20 -17.86
C SER A 206 8.46 20.72 -18.06
N ASP A 207 8.79 20.05 -16.97
CA ASP A 207 8.90 18.59 -16.86
C ASP A 207 7.73 17.84 -17.52
N VAL A 208 6.49 18.28 -17.28
CA VAL A 208 5.28 17.68 -17.86
C VAL A 208 5.23 17.86 -19.39
N GLU A 209 5.69 19.00 -19.92
CA GLU A 209 5.70 19.24 -21.36
C GLU A 209 6.73 18.33 -22.05
N LEU A 210 7.91 18.14 -21.44
CA LEU A 210 8.92 17.22 -21.94
C LEU A 210 8.47 15.75 -21.84
N MET A 211 7.83 15.36 -20.73
CA MET A 211 7.26 14.04 -20.57
C MET A 211 6.18 13.76 -21.61
N MET A 212 5.28 14.71 -21.84
CA MET A 212 4.24 14.59 -22.87
C MET A 212 4.86 14.42 -24.26
N PHE A 213 5.87 15.22 -24.60
CA PHE A 213 6.57 15.09 -25.88
C PHE A 213 7.22 13.71 -26.02
N ALA A 214 7.97 13.27 -25.01
CA ALA A 214 8.66 11.98 -25.03
C ALA A 214 7.71 10.79 -25.20
N GLN A 215 6.58 10.78 -24.48
CA GLN A 215 5.58 9.70 -24.59
C GLN A 215 4.84 9.70 -25.94
N ALA A 216 4.67 10.87 -26.56
CA ALA A 216 4.01 10.97 -27.87
C ALA A 216 4.91 10.52 -29.03
N ASN A 217 6.23 10.54 -28.84
CA ASN A 217 7.23 10.21 -29.86
C ASN A 217 8.02 8.92 -29.53
N SER A 218 7.65 8.20 -28.48
CA SER A 218 8.25 6.89 -28.18
C SER A 218 7.83 5.86 -29.22
N GLU A 219 8.80 5.09 -29.74
CA GLU A 219 8.58 3.95 -30.65
C GLU A 219 7.89 2.75 -29.96
#